data_AF-R5KLF4-F1
#
_entry.id   AF-R5KLF4-F1
#
_cell.length_a   1.000
_cell.length_b   1.000
_cell.length_c   1.000
_cell.angle_alpha   90.00
_cell.angle_beta   90.00
_cell.angle_gamma   90.00
#
_symmetry.space_group_name_H-M   'P 1'
#
loop_
_entity.id
_entity.type
_entity.pdbx_description
1 polymer ?
#
loop_
_entity_poly.entity_id
_entity_poly.type
_entity_poly.pdbx_seq_one_letter_code
_entity_poly.pdbx_strand_id
1 'polypeptide(L)'
;MADKKKFSLGGIDNAAEEKGSFIKTLWQILKFLVVSGLVTIIQLVLANVLPLVFDSVTATLPAFLQGIFAPNTIFDATTAEGIEQIGKYVVGGTIENGVVVGGVVTWGYLLPFFLSNLIANIYGFWQNKKTTFKSDAPWYNFAIYIVLMIALILFSTWLQGWIVGIIAKADLAWLQSLARTIASLAAGLVQMLVLFPMEKFVLLKEKKEDKSAEAAAEAAAE
;
A
#
# COMPACT_ATOMS: atom_id res chain seq x y z
N MET A 1 26.31 19.99 -16.86
CA MET A 1 25.03 19.25 -16.83
C MET A 1 25.31 17.93 -16.11
N ALA A 2 24.73 17.72 -14.93
CA ALA A 2 25.03 16.56 -14.10
C ALA A 2 24.41 15.30 -14.73
N ASP A 3 25.27 14.33 -15.05
CA ASP A 3 24.90 12.96 -15.35
C ASP A 3 23.97 12.42 -14.25
N LYS A 4 22.67 12.36 -14.55
CA LYS A 4 21.75 11.52 -13.80
C LYS A 4 22.17 10.08 -14.08
N LYS A 5 23.03 9.52 -13.22
CA LYS A 5 23.24 8.07 -13.12
C LYS A 5 21.87 7.43 -12.85
N LYS A 6 21.18 7.03 -13.93
CA LYS A 6 20.07 6.09 -13.91
C LYS A 6 20.63 4.86 -13.22
N PHE A 7 20.16 4.54 -12.02
CA PHE A 7 20.40 3.27 -11.37
C PHE A 7 19.77 2.18 -12.26
N SER A 8 20.54 1.70 -13.24
CA SER A 8 20.08 0.76 -14.25
C SER A 8 20.32 -0.64 -13.74
N LEU A 9 19.24 -1.28 -13.27
CA LEU A 9 19.21 -2.68 -12.86
C LEU A 9 19.38 -3.66 -14.04
N GLY A 10 19.45 -3.15 -15.29
CA GLY A 10 19.48 -3.97 -16.51
C GLY A 10 20.71 -4.88 -16.64
N GLY A 11 21.86 -4.50 -16.09
CA GLY A 11 23.06 -5.35 -16.11
C GLY A 11 22.97 -6.57 -15.20
N ILE A 12 22.18 -6.49 -14.13
CA ILE A 12 21.98 -7.59 -13.17
C ILE A 12 20.89 -8.55 -13.65
N ASP A 13 19.98 -8.04 -14.50
CA ASP A 13 18.91 -8.85 -15.12
C ASP A 13 19.48 -9.95 -16.02
N ASN A 14 20.44 -9.63 -16.90
CA ASN A 14 21.08 -10.64 -17.76
C ASN A 14 21.82 -11.71 -16.95
N ALA A 15 22.54 -11.31 -15.89
CA ALA A 15 23.30 -12.24 -15.05
C ALA A 15 22.40 -13.17 -14.20
N ALA A 16 21.16 -12.76 -13.89
CA ALA A 16 20.19 -13.60 -13.19
C ALA A 16 19.46 -14.57 -14.15
N GLU A 17 19.28 -14.19 -15.41
CA GLU A 17 18.70 -15.05 -16.44
C GLU A 17 19.61 -16.24 -16.81
N GLU A 18 20.93 -16.03 -16.81
CA GLU A 18 21.92 -17.08 -17.08
C GLU A 18 22.02 -18.15 -15.97
N LYS A 19 21.57 -17.86 -14.74
CA LYS A 19 21.76 -18.75 -13.58
C LYS A 19 20.50 -19.53 -13.16
N GLY A 20 19.46 -19.53 -14.00
CA GLY A 20 18.27 -20.38 -13.87
C GLY A 20 17.01 -19.69 -13.31
N SER A 21 15.85 -20.28 -13.63
CA SER A 21 14.50 -19.73 -13.36
C SER A 21 14.23 -19.35 -11.88
N PHE A 22 14.87 -20.06 -10.95
CA PHE A 22 14.75 -19.78 -9.51
C PHE A 22 15.48 -18.49 -9.09
N ILE A 23 16.70 -18.25 -9.60
CA ILE A 23 17.46 -17.02 -9.31
C ILE A 23 16.78 -15.81 -9.94
N LYS A 24 16.23 -15.95 -11.15
CA LYS A 24 15.37 -14.92 -11.77
C LYS A 24 14.18 -14.57 -10.87
N THR A 25 13.53 -15.56 -10.26
CA THR A 25 12.40 -15.34 -9.36
C THR A 25 12.81 -14.63 -8.07
N LEU A 26 13.92 -15.02 -7.44
CA LEU A 26 14.46 -14.34 -6.26
C LEU A 26 14.81 -12.88 -6.55
N TRP A 27 15.42 -12.61 -7.71
CA TRP A 27 15.74 -11.25 -8.13
C TRP A 27 14.48 -10.41 -8.38
N GLN A 28 13.44 -10.99 -8.97
CA GLN A 28 12.14 -10.33 -9.13
C GLN A 28 11.48 -10.02 -7.78
N ILE A 29 11.58 -10.91 -6.77
CA ILE A 29 11.12 -10.64 -5.41
C ILE A 29 11.88 -9.45 -4.82
N LEU A 30 13.21 -9.42 -4.99
CA LEU A 30 14.04 -8.34 -4.46
C LEU A 30 13.72 -6.99 -5.12
N LYS A 31 13.53 -6.96 -6.44
CA LYS A 31 13.05 -5.77 -7.15
C LYS A 31 11.67 -5.33 -6.68
N PHE A 32 10.74 -6.27 -6.54
CA PHE A 32 9.40 -5.98 -6.04
C PHE A 32 9.44 -5.37 -4.64
N LEU A 33 10.29 -5.88 -3.75
CA LEU A 33 10.51 -5.32 -2.41
C LEU A 33 11.09 -3.90 -2.48
N VAL A 34 12.07 -3.65 -3.35
CA VAL A 34 12.63 -2.29 -3.54
C VAL A 34 11.58 -1.32 -4.07
N VAL A 35 10.78 -1.73 -5.06
CA VAL A 35 9.67 -0.90 -5.58
C VAL A 35 8.60 -0.68 -4.51
N SER A 36 8.24 -1.71 -3.75
CA SER A 36 7.30 -1.60 -2.63
C SER A 36 7.82 -0.66 -1.54
N GLY A 37 9.13 -0.70 -1.25
CA GLY A 37 9.77 0.26 -0.34
C GLY A 37 9.66 1.70 -0.84
N LEU A 38 9.85 1.93 -2.14
CA LEU A 38 9.64 3.26 -2.74
C LEU A 38 8.17 3.71 -2.66
N VAL A 39 7.22 2.79 -2.88
CA VAL A 39 5.79 3.04 -2.70
C VAL A 39 5.50 3.49 -1.27
N THR A 40 6.05 2.80 -0.26
CA THR A 40 5.91 3.18 1.14
C THR A 40 6.45 4.57 1.42
N ILE A 41 7.62 4.93 0.86
CA ILE A 41 8.18 6.27 1.02
C ILE A 41 7.27 7.32 0.38
N ILE A 42 6.79 7.09 -0.84
CA ILE A 42 5.85 8.00 -1.52
C ILE A 42 4.57 8.16 -0.69
N GLN A 43 4.02 7.06 -0.20
CA GLN A 43 2.84 7.07 0.65
C GLN A 43 3.08 7.90 1.91
N LEU A 44 4.23 7.73 2.58
CA LEU A 44 4.57 8.48 3.78
C LEU A 44 4.71 9.97 3.48
N VAL A 45 5.39 10.35 2.40
CA VAL A 45 5.54 11.75 1.99
C VAL A 45 4.16 12.35 1.70
N LEU A 46 3.33 11.68 0.90
CA LEU A 46 1.98 12.14 0.59
C LEU A 46 1.11 12.23 1.84
N ALA A 47 1.23 11.29 2.78
CA ALA A 47 0.46 11.30 4.02
C ALA A 47 0.80 12.48 4.93
N ASN A 48 1.97 13.10 4.75
CA ASN A 48 2.37 14.32 5.48
C ASN A 48 2.11 15.60 4.68
N VAL A 49 2.13 15.55 3.35
CA VAL A 49 1.92 16.72 2.48
C VAL A 49 0.45 16.97 2.17
N LEU A 50 -0.34 15.92 1.92
CA LEU A 50 -1.76 16.07 1.60
C LEU A 50 -2.57 16.70 2.74
N PRO A 51 -2.35 16.39 4.04
CA PRO A 51 -3.04 17.10 5.12
C PRO A 51 -2.91 18.63 5.00
N LEU A 52 -1.73 19.16 4.61
CA LEU A 52 -1.52 20.61 4.48
C LEU A 52 -2.54 21.33 3.57
N VAL A 53 -3.15 20.61 2.62
CA VAL A 53 -4.19 21.14 1.74
C VAL A 53 -5.59 20.78 2.23
N PHE A 54 -5.76 19.54 2.71
CA PHE A 54 -7.06 18.94 3.03
C PHE A 54 -7.50 19.17 4.48
N ASP A 55 -6.64 19.65 5.36
CA ASP A 55 -6.96 19.97 6.76
C ASP A 55 -8.06 21.03 6.89
N SER A 56 -8.20 21.87 5.87
CA SER A 56 -9.29 22.85 5.76
C SER A 56 -10.65 22.24 5.44
N VAL A 57 -10.70 20.95 5.06
CA VAL A 57 -11.94 20.26 4.68
C VAL A 57 -12.71 19.85 5.94
N THR A 58 -13.72 20.64 6.27
CA THR A 58 -14.63 20.41 7.41
C THR A 58 -15.88 19.61 7.05
N ALA A 59 -16.00 19.16 5.79
CA ALA A 59 -17.12 18.32 5.35
C ALA A 59 -17.15 17.02 6.16
N THR A 60 -18.29 16.73 6.79
CA THR A 60 -18.47 15.56 7.65
C THR A 60 -18.60 14.27 6.83
N LEU A 61 -18.15 13.16 7.41
CA LEU A 61 -18.33 11.85 6.79
C LEU A 61 -19.82 11.47 6.70
N PRO A 62 -20.25 10.79 5.62
CA PRO A 62 -21.61 10.26 5.50
C PRO A 62 -21.89 9.17 6.54
N ALA A 63 -23.16 9.00 6.93
CA ALA A 63 -23.58 8.15 8.05
C ALA A 63 -23.03 6.72 8.03
N PHE A 64 -22.92 6.10 6.85
CA PHE A 64 -22.41 4.73 6.72
C PHE A 64 -20.91 4.59 7.09
N LEU A 65 -20.13 5.68 7.06
CA LEU A 65 -18.72 5.70 7.47
C LEU A 65 -18.54 6.11 8.93
N GLN A 66 -19.49 6.82 9.54
CA GLN A 66 -19.35 7.36 10.89
C GLN A 66 -19.21 6.27 11.96
N GLY A 67 -19.84 5.11 11.75
CA GLY A 67 -19.69 3.97 12.66
C GLY A 67 -18.31 3.29 12.59
N ILE A 68 -17.64 3.39 11.44
CA ILE A 68 -16.29 2.82 11.23
C ILE A 68 -15.24 3.82 11.75
N PHE A 69 -15.43 5.11 11.45
CA PHE A 69 -14.55 6.21 11.81
C PHE A 69 -15.13 7.04 12.96
N ALA A 70 -15.40 6.38 14.07
CA ALA A 70 -15.87 7.06 15.28
C ALA A 70 -14.73 7.85 15.93
N PRO A 71 -14.94 9.07 16.44
CA PRO A 71 -13.87 9.88 17.03
C PRO A 71 -13.05 9.15 18.12
N ASN A 72 -13.71 8.40 18.99
CA ASN A 72 -13.07 7.65 20.08
C ASN A 72 -12.28 6.40 19.63
N THR A 73 -12.46 5.94 18.39
CA THR A 73 -11.66 4.83 17.84
C THR A 73 -10.44 5.33 17.09
N ILE A 74 -10.51 6.57 16.57
CA ILE A 74 -9.50 7.20 15.74
C ILE A 74 -8.54 8.04 16.59
N PHE A 75 -9.06 8.79 17.57
CA PHE A 75 -8.30 9.77 18.34
C PHE A 75 -8.30 9.43 19.83
N ASP A 76 -7.19 9.73 20.49
CA ASP A 76 -7.03 9.57 21.93
C ASP A 76 -7.19 10.92 22.64
N ALA A 77 -8.41 11.18 23.12
CA ALA A 77 -8.76 12.42 23.82
C ALA A 77 -8.07 12.57 25.19
N THR A 78 -7.29 11.59 25.65
CA THR A 78 -6.49 11.70 26.89
C THR A 78 -5.11 12.32 26.65
N THR A 79 -4.72 12.49 25.38
CA THR A 79 -3.41 13.03 24.98
C THR A 79 -3.53 14.44 24.39
N ALA A 80 -2.49 15.26 24.57
CA ALA A 80 -2.48 16.61 24.00
C ALA A 80 -2.59 16.61 22.47
N GLU A 81 -1.89 15.68 21.80
CA GLU A 81 -1.93 15.51 20.34
C GLU A 81 -3.32 15.05 19.87
N GLY A 82 -3.95 14.12 20.58
CA GLY A 82 -5.29 13.66 20.23
C GLY A 82 -6.34 14.74 20.41
N ILE A 83 -6.24 15.57 21.45
CA ILE A 83 -7.13 16.74 21.65
C ILE A 83 -7.01 17.73 20.49
N GLU A 84 -5.79 18.02 20.03
CA GLU A 84 -5.56 18.89 18.87
C GLU A 84 -6.18 18.30 17.59
N GLN A 85 -5.98 17.01 17.35
CA GLN A 85 -6.56 16.31 16.21
C GLN A 85 -8.09 16.27 16.26
N ILE A 86 -8.69 16.10 17.43
CA ILE A 86 -10.15 16.15 17.61
C ILE A 86 -10.66 17.55 17.26
N GLY A 87 -10.02 18.61 17.76
CA GLY A 87 -10.40 19.99 17.45
C GLY A 87 -10.30 20.32 15.95
N LYS A 88 -9.45 19.61 15.21
CA LYS A 88 -9.20 19.82 13.79
C LYS A 88 -10.10 18.98 12.87
N TYR A 89 -10.36 17.73 13.25
CA TYR A 89 -10.99 16.74 12.38
C TYR A 89 -12.35 16.23 12.86
N VAL A 90 -12.85 16.71 14.00
CA VAL A 90 -14.17 16.34 14.53
C VAL A 90 -15.04 17.58 14.62
N VAL A 91 -16.19 17.55 13.93
CA VAL A 91 -17.17 18.65 13.97
C VAL A 91 -18.30 18.28 14.91
N GLY A 92 -18.61 19.18 15.85
CA GLY A 92 -19.76 19.08 16.75
C GLY A 92 -19.60 18.09 17.91
N GLY A 93 -18.37 17.66 18.21
CA GLY A 93 -18.06 16.84 19.39
C GLY A 93 -17.51 17.68 20.53
N THR A 94 -17.78 17.26 21.77
CA THR A 94 -17.17 17.80 22.98
C THR A 94 -16.29 16.74 23.63
N ILE A 95 -15.26 17.15 24.38
CA ILE A 95 -14.46 16.20 25.16
C ILE A 95 -14.93 16.26 26.61
N GLU A 96 -15.38 15.13 27.13
CA GLU A 96 -15.82 14.97 28.51
C GLU A 96 -15.07 13.79 29.13
N ASN A 97 -14.35 14.02 30.23
CA ASN A 97 -13.59 13.00 30.96
C ASN A 97 -12.66 12.14 30.07
N GLY A 98 -12.03 12.74 29.06
CA GLY A 98 -11.11 12.03 28.15
C GLY A 98 -11.81 11.19 27.08
N VAL A 99 -13.09 11.44 26.81
CA VAL A 99 -13.86 10.79 25.74
C VAL A 99 -14.55 11.86 24.90
N VAL A 100 -14.60 11.67 23.59
CA VAL A 100 -15.36 12.52 22.67
C VAL A 100 -16.84 12.14 22.74
N VAL A 101 -17.67 13.07 23.21
CA VAL A 101 -19.12 12.96 23.27
C VAL A 101 -19.73 13.69 22.09
N GLY A 102 -20.46 12.94 21.25
CA GLY A 102 -20.95 13.46 19.98
C GLY A 102 -19.83 13.77 18.98
N GLY A 103 -20.22 14.32 17.83
CA GLY A 103 -19.28 14.75 16.80
C GLY A 103 -18.99 13.74 15.71
N VAL A 104 -18.67 14.27 14.54
CA VAL A 104 -18.46 13.50 13.31
C VAL A 104 -17.09 13.81 12.75
N VAL A 105 -16.32 12.75 12.45
CA VAL A 105 -15.02 12.88 11.77
C VAL A 105 -15.22 13.47 10.37
N THR A 106 -14.30 14.34 9.94
CA THR A 106 -14.36 15.00 8.64
C THR A 106 -13.60 14.24 7.57
N TRP A 107 -13.93 14.55 6.31
CA TRP A 107 -13.17 14.12 5.15
C TRP A 107 -11.73 14.66 5.16
N GLY A 108 -11.44 15.74 5.89
CA GLY A 108 -10.08 16.28 6.05
C GLY A 108 -9.10 15.28 6.66
N TYR A 109 -9.56 14.39 7.55
CA TYR A 109 -8.73 13.30 8.09
C TYR A 109 -8.60 12.13 7.11
N LEU A 110 -9.72 11.70 6.52
CA LEU A 110 -9.78 10.46 5.75
C LEU A 110 -9.21 10.60 4.33
N LEU A 111 -9.47 11.72 3.66
CA LEU A 111 -9.05 11.94 2.26
C LEU A 111 -7.53 11.90 2.09
N PRO A 112 -6.71 12.60 2.90
CA PRO A 112 -5.26 12.57 2.75
C PRO A 112 -4.71 11.16 2.89
N PHE A 113 -5.16 10.42 3.89
CA PHE A 113 -4.70 9.07 4.14
C PHE A 113 -5.10 8.13 2.99
N PHE A 114 -6.37 8.20 2.57
CA PHE A 114 -6.89 7.39 1.47
C PHE A 114 -6.19 7.71 0.13
N LEU A 115 -6.06 8.99 -0.23
CA LEU A 115 -5.43 9.43 -1.47
C LEU A 115 -3.94 9.11 -1.48
N SER A 116 -3.23 9.26 -0.35
CA SER A 116 -1.83 8.89 -0.24
C SER A 116 -1.63 7.41 -0.55
N ASN A 117 -2.46 6.56 0.05
CA ASN A 117 -2.41 5.13 -0.15
C ASN A 117 -2.75 4.77 -1.61
N LEU A 118 -3.80 5.38 -2.16
CA LEU A 118 -4.22 5.15 -3.54
C LEU A 118 -3.15 5.56 -4.56
N ILE A 119 -2.63 6.79 -4.47
CA ILE A 119 -1.63 7.33 -5.41
C ILE A 119 -0.33 6.52 -5.35
N ALA A 120 0.13 6.19 -4.13
CA ALA A 120 1.35 5.43 -3.95
C ALA A 120 1.25 4.03 -4.58
N ASN A 121 0.14 3.32 -4.36
CA ASN A 121 -0.04 2.00 -4.96
C ASN A 121 -0.25 2.06 -6.48
N ILE A 122 -0.91 3.09 -7.01
CA ILE A 122 -0.99 3.32 -8.46
C ILE A 122 0.43 3.48 -9.03
N TYR A 123 1.28 4.31 -8.42
CA TYR A 123 2.66 4.44 -8.83
C TYR A 123 3.40 3.09 -8.76
N GLY A 124 3.21 2.33 -7.68
CA GLY A 124 3.75 1.00 -7.49
C GLY A 124 3.44 0.05 -8.64
N PHE A 125 2.18 0.00 -9.07
CA PHE A 125 1.75 -0.81 -10.22
C PHE A 125 2.48 -0.42 -11.50
N TRP A 126 2.54 0.87 -11.83
CA TRP A 126 3.22 1.35 -13.05
C TRP A 126 4.72 1.13 -12.99
N GLN A 127 5.33 1.29 -11.81
CA GLN A 127 6.74 1.05 -11.60
C GLN A 127 7.04 -0.45 -11.73
N ASN A 128 6.27 -1.33 -11.07
CA ASN A 128 6.41 -2.78 -11.20
C ASN A 128 6.21 -3.25 -12.65
N LYS A 129 5.25 -2.67 -13.38
CA LYS A 129 5.05 -2.93 -14.82
C LYS A 129 6.31 -2.62 -15.64
N LYS A 130 6.98 -1.49 -15.35
CA LYS A 130 8.17 -1.03 -16.10
C LYS A 130 9.48 -1.68 -15.66
N THR A 131 9.72 -1.83 -14.36
CA THR A 131 11.03 -2.26 -13.83
C THR A 131 11.08 -3.71 -13.37
N THR A 132 10.01 -4.20 -12.75
CA THR A 132 9.98 -5.53 -12.12
C THR A 132 9.60 -6.60 -13.14
N PHE A 133 8.59 -6.33 -13.97
CA PHE A 133 8.01 -7.33 -14.89
C PHE A 133 8.13 -6.99 -16.38
N LYS A 134 8.63 -5.80 -16.76
CA LYS A 134 8.78 -5.35 -18.17
C LYS A 134 7.58 -5.74 -19.06
N SER A 135 6.37 -5.57 -18.53
CA SER A 135 5.15 -6.12 -19.12
C SER A 135 4.43 -5.08 -20.00
N ASP A 136 3.87 -5.52 -21.13
CA ASP A 136 2.98 -4.72 -22.00
C ASP A 136 1.49 -4.88 -21.59
N ALA A 137 1.25 -5.15 -20.30
CA ALA A 137 -0.08 -5.45 -19.79
C ALA A 137 -1.09 -4.33 -20.14
N PRO A 138 -2.23 -4.67 -20.79
CA PRO A 138 -3.27 -3.72 -21.15
C PRO A 138 -3.97 -3.11 -19.93
N TRP A 139 -4.66 -1.99 -20.16
CA TRP A 139 -5.22 -1.13 -19.11
C TRP A 139 -6.24 -1.82 -18.19
N TYR A 140 -6.90 -2.90 -18.63
CA TYR A 140 -7.84 -3.66 -17.78
C TYR A 140 -7.14 -4.39 -16.62
N ASN A 141 -5.84 -4.72 -16.74
CA ASN A 141 -5.08 -5.30 -15.62
C ASN A 141 -4.88 -4.28 -14.48
N PHE A 142 -4.90 -2.98 -14.79
CA PHE A 142 -4.93 -1.93 -13.76
C PHE A 142 -6.28 -1.90 -13.04
N ALA A 143 -7.41 -2.08 -13.75
CA ALA A 143 -8.72 -2.16 -13.10
C ALA A 143 -8.83 -3.38 -12.17
N ILE A 144 -8.33 -4.54 -12.59
CA ILE A 144 -8.25 -5.74 -11.74
C ILE A 144 -7.34 -5.50 -10.53
N TYR A 145 -6.22 -4.79 -10.71
CA TYR A 145 -5.34 -4.39 -9.61
C TYR A 145 -6.06 -3.54 -8.56
N ILE A 146 -6.85 -2.55 -8.97
CA ILE A 146 -7.64 -1.72 -8.04
C ILE A 146 -8.67 -2.55 -7.29
N VAL A 147 -9.40 -3.44 -7.97
CA VAL A 147 -10.37 -4.36 -7.32
C VAL A 147 -9.67 -5.27 -6.31
N LEU A 148 -8.52 -5.83 -6.70
CA LEU A 148 -7.71 -6.68 -5.83
C LEU A 148 -7.17 -5.91 -4.62
N MET A 149 -6.79 -4.64 -4.80
CA MET A 149 -6.34 -3.78 -3.72
C MET A 149 -7.46 -3.47 -2.74
N ILE A 150 -8.67 -3.14 -3.23
CA ILE A 150 -9.84 -2.95 -2.35
C ILE A 150 -10.14 -4.25 -1.57
N ALA A 151 -10.13 -5.40 -2.25
CA ALA A 151 -10.35 -6.69 -1.60
C ALA A 151 -9.27 -7.01 -0.55
N LEU A 152 -8.01 -6.71 -0.83
CA LEU A 152 -6.89 -6.89 0.09
C LEU A 152 -6.95 -5.93 1.27
N ILE A 153 -7.41 -4.69 1.09
CA ILE A 153 -7.62 -3.76 2.19
C ILE A 153 -8.72 -4.30 3.10
N LEU A 154 -9.87 -4.69 2.55
CA LEU A 154 -10.96 -5.28 3.34
C LEU A 154 -10.52 -6.54 4.09
N PHE A 155 -9.80 -7.44 3.41
CA PHE A 155 -9.26 -8.66 4.02
C PHE A 155 -8.21 -8.35 5.08
N SER A 156 -7.29 -7.41 4.81
CA SER A 156 -6.26 -7.00 5.77
C SER A 156 -6.86 -6.38 7.02
N THR A 157 -7.88 -5.52 6.88
CA THR A 157 -8.61 -4.96 8.02
C THR A 157 -9.27 -6.05 8.85
N TRP A 158 -9.93 -7.03 8.21
CA TRP A 158 -10.51 -8.17 8.90
C TRP A 158 -9.43 -9.04 9.60
N LEU A 159 -8.35 -9.38 8.89
CA LEU A 159 -7.25 -10.21 9.40
C LEU A 159 -6.57 -9.54 10.59
N GLN A 160 -6.33 -8.24 10.52
CA GLN A 160 -5.74 -7.47 11.61
C GLN A 160 -6.62 -7.55 12.86
N GLY A 161 -7.93 -7.32 12.71
CA GLY A 161 -8.89 -7.44 13.82
C GLY A 161 -8.95 -8.84 14.41
N TRP A 162 -8.92 -9.87 13.56
CA TRP A 162 -8.90 -11.27 13.99
C TRP A 162 -7.63 -11.63 14.78
N ILE A 163 -6.45 -11.19 14.32
CA ILE A 163 -5.17 -11.42 15.01
C ILE A 163 -5.15 -10.72 16.36
N VAL A 164 -5.56 -9.45 16.42
CA VAL A 164 -5.68 -8.72 17.69
C VAL A 164 -6.65 -9.45 18.63
N GLY A 165 -7.78 -9.95 18.12
CA GLY A 165 -8.74 -10.72 18.90
C GLY A 165 -8.21 -12.05 19.43
N ILE A 166 -7.30 -12.71 18.71
CA ILE A 166 -6.60 -13.91 19.21
C ILE A 166 -5.59 -13.53 20.29
N ILE A 167 -4.80 -12.48 20.06
CA ILE A 167 -3.78 -12.04 21.00
C ILE A 167 -4.42 -11.56 22.32
N ALA A 168 -5.59 -10.93 22.25
CA ALA A 168 -6.35 -10.52 23.43
C ALA A 168 -6.80 -11.72 24.32
N LYS A 169 -6.88 -12.94 23.76
CA LYS A 169 -7.17 -14.15 24.54
C LYS A 169 -5.94 -14.73 25.23
N ALA A 170 -4.73 -14.29 24.84
CA ALA A 170 -3.51 -14.59 25.56
C ALA A 170 -3.34 -13.56 26.68
N ASP A 171 -3.36 -14.01 27.93
CA ASP A 171 -3.28 -13.17 29.13
C ASP A 171 -1.84 -12.65 29.39
N LEU A 172 -1.16 -12.23 28.32
CA LEU A 172 0.22 -11.77 28.31
C LEU A 172 0.21 -10.27 27.98
N ALA A 173 0.37 -9.43 29.00
CA ALA A 173 0.31 -7.97 28.87
C ALA A 173 1.26 -7.38 27.81
N TRP A 174 2.47 -7.96 27.67
CA TRP A 174 3.44 -7.53 26.65
C TRP A 174 3.04 -7.92 25.21
N LEU A 175 2.25 -8.98 25.05
CA LEU A 175 1.76 -9.42 23.75
C LEU A 175 0.59 -8.53 23.30
N GLN A 176 -0.25 -8.10 24.24
CA GLN A 176 -1.37 -7.20 23.98
C GLN A 176 -0.92 -5.82 23.51
N SER A 177 0.15 -5.27 24.10
CA SER A 177 0.73 -3.99 23.65
C SER A 177 1.32 -4.07 22.23
N LEU A 178 1.78 -5.25 21.80
CA LEU A 178 2.30 -5.49 20.46
C LEU A 178 1.25 -6.01 19.45
N ALA A 179 0.02 -6.25 19.89
CA ALA A 179 -1.00 -6.92 19.09
C ALA A 179 -1.27 -6.22 17.76
N ARG A 180 -1.41 -4.89 17.79
CA ARG A 180 -1.61 -4.07 16.57
C ARG A 180 -0.42 -4.16 15.62
N THR A 181 0.79 -4.15 16.13
CA THR A 181 2.02 -4.25 15.32
C THR A 181 2.13 -5.62 14.67
N ILE A 182 1.91 -6.69 15.43
CA ILE A 182 1.94 -8.08 14.94
C ILE A 182 0.86 -8.29 13.87
N ALA A 183 -0.35 -7.79 14.13
CA ALA A 183 -1.46 -7.83 13.19
C ALA A 183 -1.13 -7.08 11.88
N SER A 184 -0.55 -5.88 11.98
CA SER A 184 -0.18 -5.07 10.81
C SER A 184 0.94 -5.73 9.99
N LEU A 185 1.92 -6.33 10.65
CA LEU A 185 3.00 -7.08 9.99
C LEU A 185 2.47 -8.32 9.28
N ALA A 186 1.59 -9.09 9.92
CA ALA A 186 0.98 -10.27 9.33
C ALA A 186 0.12 -9.90 8.11
N ALA A 187 -0.66 -8.83 8.19
CA ALA A 187 -1.43 -8.33 7.06
C ALA A 187 -0.53 -7.84 5.92
N GLY A 188 0.55 -7.10 6.22
CA GLY A 188 1.54 -6.69 5.23
C GLY A 188 2.22 -7.88 4.54
N LEU A 189 2.50 -8.95 5.29
CA LEU A 189 3.07 -10.19 4.74
C LEU A 189 2.07 -10.89 3.80
N VAL A 190 0.80 -11.03 4.21
CA VAL A 190 -0.22 -11.61 3.34
C VAL A 190 -0.41 -10.75 2.09
N GLN A 191 -0.42 -9.44 2.23
CA GLN A 191 -0.49 -8.51 1.11
C GLN A 191 0.69 -8.72 0.15
N MET A 192 1.92 -8.88 0.64
CA MET A 192 3.07 -9.22 -0.19
C MET A 192 2.89 -10.58 -0.90
N LEU A 193 2.48 -11.61 -0.17
CA LEU A 193 2.31 -12.97 -0.68
C LEU A 193 1.16 -13.09 -1.71
N VAL A 194 0.19 -12.18 -1.70
CA VAL A 194 -0.89 -12.16 -2.68
C VAL A 194 -0.56 -11.22 -3.84
N LEU A 195 -0.09 -10.00 -3.57
CA LEU A 195 0.23 -9.03 -4.62
C LEU A 195 1.36 -9.52 -5.52
N PHE A 196 2.43 -10.09 -4.95
CA PHE A 196 3.57 -10.49 -5.77
C PHE A 196 3.20 -11.57 -6.82
N PRO A 197 2.55 -12.69 -6.47
CA PRO A 197 2.12 -13.67 -7.47
C PRO A 197 1.06 -13.12 -8.42
N MET A 198 0.11 -12.31 -7.93
CA MET A 198 -0.92 -11.73 -8.80
C MET A 198 -0.32 -10.77 -9.81
N GLU A 199 0.58 -9.88 -9.39
CA GLU A 199 1.31 -9.01 -10.28
C GLU A 199 2.16 -9.81 -11.26
N LYS A 200 2.93 -10.79 -10.79
CA LYS A 200 3.80 -11.59 -11.65
C LYS A 200 3.06 -12.45 -12.68
N PHE A 201 2.06 -13.21 -12.24
CA PHE A 201 1.46 -14.29 -13.03
C PHE A 201 0.15 -13.90 -13.71
N VAL A 202 -0.57 -12.92 -13.17
CA VAL A 202 -1.90 -12.53 -13.66
C VAL A 202 -1.87 -11.17 -14.33
N LEU A 203 -1.42 -10.14 -13.62
CA LEU A 203 -1.60 -8.73 -14.02
C LEU A 203 -0.49 -8.20 -14.90
N LEU A 204 0.77 -8.60 -14.67
CA LEU A 204 1.95 -8.11 -15.35
C LEU A 204 2.76 -9.28 -15.89
N LYS A 205 2.09 -10.18 -16.63
CA LYS A 205 2.77 -11.27 -17.33
C LYS A 205 3.93 -10.68 -18.14
N GLU A 206 5.13 -11.18 -17.87
CA GLU A 206 6.34 -10.77 -18.58
C GLU A 206 6.06 -10.86 -20.09
N LYS A 207 6.41 -9.82 -20.84
CA LYS A 207 6.36 -9.91 -22.30
C LYS A 207 7.26 -11.09 -22.64
N LYS A 208 6.71 -12.15 -23.25
CA LYS A 208 7.59 -13.09 -23.94
C LYS A 208 8.31 -12.22 -24.94
N GLU A 209 9.61 -12.00 -24.76
CA GLU A 209 10.41 -11.67 -25.91
C GLU A 209 10.09 -12.77 -26.91
N ASP A 210 9.46 -12.39 -28.02
CA ASP A 210 9.45 -13.22 -29.19
C ASP A 210 10.92 -13.36 -29.59
N LYS A 211 11.64 -14.29 -28.93
CA LYS A 211 12.89 -14.85 -29.41
C LYS A 211 12.69 -15.41 -30.83
N SER A 212 11.44 -15.61 -31.25
CA SER A 212 11.02 -15.92 -32.60
C SER A 212 11.13 -14.75 -33.59
N ALA A 213 11.11 -13.48 -33.16
CA ALA A 213 11.23 -12.32 -34.06
C ALA A 213 12.70 -11.91 -34.29
N GLU A 214 13.54 -11.97 -33.26
CA GLU A 214 14.99 -11.76 -33.41
C GLU A 214 15.66 -12.94 -34.14
N ALA A 215 15.31 -14.18 -33.83
CA ALA A 215 15.82 -15.34 -34.56
C ALA A 215 15.29 -15.43 -36.00
N ALA A 216 14.07 -14.96 -36.29
CA ALA A 216 13.56 -14.90 -37.66
C ALA A 216 14.13 -13.71 -38.45
N ALA A 217 14.49 -12.60 -37.80
CA ALA A 217 15.16 -11.48 -38.44
C ALA A 217 16.64 -11.80 -38.73
N GLU A 218 17.31 -12.56 -37.86
CA GLU A 218 18.70 -13.00 -38.07
C GLU A 218 18.77 -14.13 -39.12
N ALA A 219 17.81 -15.06 -39.15
CA ALA A 219 17.72 -16.09 -40.19
C ALA A 219 17.21 -15.59 -41.55
N ALA A 220 16.61 -14.40 -41.63
CA ALA A 220 16.23 -13.75 -42.89
C ALA A 220 17.32 -12.81 -43.43
N ALA A 221 18.38 -12.58 -42.65
CA ALA A 221 19.54 -11.78 -43.02
C ALA A 221 20.76 -12.62 -43.43
N GLU A 222 20.67 -13.96 -43.35
CA GLU A 222 21.67 -14.93 -43.80
C GLU A 222 21.31 -15.55 -45.16
#